data_AF-A0A9D2PRA8-F1
#
_entry.id   AF-A0A9D2PRA8-F1
#
_cell.length_a   1.000
_cell.length_b   1.000
_cell.length_c   1.000
_cell.angle_alpha   90.00
_cell.angle_beta   90.00
_cell.angle_gamma   90.00
#
_symmetry.space_group_name_H-M   'P 1'
#
loop_
_entity.id
_entity.type
_entity.pdbx_description
1 polymer ?
#
loop_
_entity_poly.entity_id
_entity_poly.type
_entity_poly.pdbx_seq_one_letter_code
_entity_poly.pdbx_strand_id
1 'polypeptide(L)'
;MREDITGVTFGRLTAIRTVLREGSRKHFWLCNCACGNQTVAEESHLKSGHTKSCGCYRRELPRKRQLNLTGRRYGRLLVLGPIVEPDGSMLD
;
A
#
# COMPACT_ATOMS: atom_id res chain seq x y z
N MET A 1 -25.99 12.81 -11.42
CA MET A 1 -26.16 11.47 -11.99
C MET A 1 -25.03 10.61 -11.44
N ARG A 2 -25.34 9.47 -10.80
CA ARG A 2 -24.29 8.55 -10.33
C ARG A 2 -23.76 7.79 -11.55
N GLU A 3 -22.46 7.81 -11.73
CA GLU A 3 -21.80 7.17 -12.85
C GLU A 3 -21.57 5.70 -12.47
N ASP A 4 -22.09 4.78 -13.28
CA ASP A 4 -21.77 3.36 -13.13
C ASP A 4 -20.39 3.11 -13.73
N ILE A 5 -19.45 2.70 -12.89
CA ILE A 5 -18.08 2.39 -13.29
C ILE A 5 -17.80 0.88 -13.30
N THR A 6 -18.85 0.05 -13.29
CA THR A 6 -18.70 -1.42 -13.38
C THR A 6 -17.91 -1.81 -14.63
N GLY A 7 -16.91 -2.69 -14.46
CA GLY A 7 -16.01 -3.11 -15.52
C GLY A 7 -14.88 -2.14 -15.85
N VAL A 8 -14.91 -0.91 -15.32
CA VAL A 8 -13.85 0.08 -15.54
C VAL A 8 -12.61 -0.30 -14.71
N THR A 9 -11.44 -0.18 -15.32
CA THR A 9 -10.16 -0.53 -14.70
C THR A 9 -9.36 0.72 -14.34
N PHE A 10 -8.94 0.80 -13.08
CA PHE A 10 -8.10 1.85 -12.50
C PHE A 10 -6.78 1.24 -12.02
N GLY A 11 -5.71 1.43 -12.78
CA GLY A 11 -4.44 0.75 -12.52
C GLY A 11 -4.60 -0.77 -12.62
N ARG A 12 -4.47 -1.49 -11.50
CA ARG A 12 -4.67 -2.94 -11.42
C ARG A 12 -6.05 -3.36 -10.90
N LEU A 13 -6.95 -2.41 -10.65
CA LEU A 13 -8.25 -2.67 -10.02
C LEU A 13 -9.38 -2.52 -11.04
N THR A 14 -10.17 -3.56 -11.24
CA THR A 14 -11.40 -3.53 -12.04
C THR A 14 -12.61 -3.47 -11.12
N ALA A 15 -13.44 -2.44 -11.25
CA ALA A 15 -14.63 -2.25 -10.43
C ALA A 15 -15.71 -3.29 -10.75
N ILE A 16 -16.30 -3.90 -9.71
CA ILE A 16 -17.29 -4.98 -9.85
C ILE A 16 -18.69 -4.50 -9.45
N ARG A 17 -18.80 -3.87 -8.28
CA ARG A 17 -20.07 -3.39 -7.72
C ARG A 17 -19.85 -2.37 -6.61
N THR A 18 -20.87 -1.58 -6.33
CA THR A 18 -20.88 -0.67 -5.18
C THR A 18 -20.97 -1.43 -3.86
N VAL A 19 -20.40 -0.82 -2.81
CA VAL A 19 -20.44 -1.30 -1.43
C VAL A 19 -20.80 -0.12 -0.54
N LEU A 20 -21.75 -0.32 0.37
CA LEU A 20 -22.10 0.66 1.40
C LEU A 20 -21.23 0.41 2.63
N ARG A 21 -20.77 1.49 3.26
CA ARG A 21 -20.13 1.44 4.58
C ARG A 21 -20.96 2.26 5.54
N GLU A 22 -21.37 1.65 6.65
CA GLU A 22 -22.13 2.33 7.69
C GLU A 22 -21.37 3.57 8.17
N GLY A 23 -22.11 4.67 8.37
CA GLY A 23 -21.55 5.96 8.79
C GLY A 23 -20.76 6.72 7.71
N SER A 24 -20.61 6.20 6.49
CA SER A 24 -19.91 6.90 5.41
C SER A 24 -20.87 7.43 4.35
N ARG A 25 -20.72 8.72 3.99
CA ARG A 25 -21.40 9.34 2.84
C ARG A 25 -20.68 9.10 1.51
N LYS A 26 -19.54 8.41 1.54
CA LYS A 26 -18.68 8.18 0.37
C LYS A 26 -19.10 6.92 -0.39
N HIS A 27 -18.75 6.88 -1.67
CA HIS A 27 -19.01 5.74 -2.53
C HIS A 27 -17.82 4.80 -2.53
N PHE A 28 -18.08 3.53 -2.25
CA PHE A 28 -17.07 2.48 -2.29
C PHE A 28 -17.42 1.45 -3.33
N TRP A 29 -16.39 0.86 -3.91
CA TRP A 29 -16.47 -0.16 -4.93
C TRP A 29 -15.66 -1.38 -4.52
N LEU A 30 -16.28 -2.55 -4.60
CA LEU A 30 -15.56 -3.81 -4.59
C LEU A 30 -14.86 -3.95 -5.94
N CYS A 31 -13.56 -4.18 -5.91
CA CYS A 31 -12.72 -4.29 -7.08
C CYS A 31 -11.98 -5.63 -7.11
N ASN A 32 -11.86 -6.23 -8.29
CA ASN A 32 -10.94 -7.32 -8.56
C ASN A 32 -9.57 -6.73 -8.89
N CYS A 33 -8.52 -7.23 -8.26
CA CYS A 33 -7.16 -6.86 -8.58
C CYS A 33 -6.56 -7.84 -9.60
N ALA A 34 -5.72 -7.36 -10.50
CA ALA A 34 -4.99 -8.19 -11.47
C ALA A 34 -4.12 -9.29 -10.82
N CYS A 35 -3.80 -9.20 -9.53
CA CYS A 35 -3.09 -10.25 -8.79
C CYS A 35 -4.02 -11.36 -8.25
N GLY A 36 -5.31 -11.34 -8.59
CA GLY A 36 -6.32 -12.32 -8.15
C GLY A 36 -7.06 -11.97 -6.86
N ASN A 37 -6.59 -11.01 -6.07
CA ASN A 37 -7.24 -10.62 -4.82
C ASN A 37 -8.31 -9.53 -5.02
N GLN A 38 -9.22 -9.40 -4.06
CA GLN A 38 -10.22 -8.33 -4.03
C GLN A 38 -9.87 -7.22 -3.03
N THR A 39 -10.39 -6.02 -3.26
CA THR A 39 -10.31 -4.92 -2.31
C THR A 39 -11.51 -3.98 -2.44
N VAL A 40 -11.85 -3.29 -1.36
CA VAL A 40 -12.85 -2.22 -1.36
C VAL A 40 -12.12 -0.88 -1.40
N ALA A 41 -12.38 -0.08 -2.44
CA ALA A 41 -11.76 1.23 -2.64
C ALA A 41 -12.82 2.33 -2.75
N GLU A 42 -12.49 3.54 -2.29
CA GLU A 42 -13.33 4.72 -2.49
C GLU A 42 -13.29 5.14 -3.96
N GLU A 43 -14.44 5.51 -4.53
CA GLU A 43 -14.56 5.91 -5.95
C GLU A 43 -13.63 7.08 -6.30
N SER A 44 -13.52 8.08 -5.42
CA SER A 44 -12.63 9.23 -5.59
C SER A 44 -11.16 8.81 -5.65
N HIS A 45 -10.76 7.78 -4.91
CA HIS A 45 -9.40 7.25 -4.88
C HIS A 45 -9.09 6.39 -6.11
N LEU A 46 -10.10 5.74 -6.69
CA LEU A 46 -9.96 5.06 -7.98
C LEU A 46 -9.74 6.08 -9.09
N LYS A 47 -10.62 7.08 -9.20
CA LYS A 47 -10.57 8.12 -10.25
C LYS A 47 -9.31 8.98 -10.19
N SER A 48 -8.86 9.37 -8.99
CA SER A 48 -7.61 10.13 -8.81
C SER A 48 -6.34 9.28 -8.94
N GLY A 49 -6.48 7.94 -8.95
CA GLY A 49 -5.34 7.04 -8.92
C GLY A 49 -4.63 6.96 -7.57
N HIS A 50 -5.22 7.43 -6.47
CA HIS A 50 -4.67 7.20 -5.14
C HIS A 50 -4.63 5.70 -4.80
N THR A 51 -5.66 4.94 -5.20
CA THR A 51 -5.75 3.50 -5.00
C THR A 51 -5.67 2.79 -6.35
N LYS A 52 -4.55 2.13 -6.64
CA LYS A 52 -4.29 1.45 -7.93
C LYS A 52 -4.13 -0.07 -7.83
N SER A 53 -4.16 -0.63 -6.63
CA SER A 53 -4.02 -2.08 -6.37
C SER A 53 -4.59 -2.45 -5.02
N CYS A 54 -4.75 -3.75 -4.73
CA CYS A 54 -5.09 -4.27 -3.40
C CYS A 54 -3.91 -4.21 -2.39
N GLY A 55 -2.87 -3.42 -2.68
CA GLY A 55 -1.62 -3.36 -1.92
C GLY A 55 -0.53 -4.31 -2.44
N CYS A 56 -0.84 -5.20 -3.39
CA CYS A 56 0.14 -6.10 -4.01
C CYS A 56 1.28 -5.34 -4.67
N TYR A 57 0.99 -4.22 -5.35
CA TYR A 57 2.01 -3.39 -5.97
C TYR A 57 3.10 -2.96 -4.98
N ARG A 58 2.72 -2.58 -3.75
CA ARG A 58 3.70 -2.20 -2.70
C ARG A 58 4.50 -3.39 -2.18
N ARG A 59 3.93 -4.61 -2.20
CA ARG A 59 4.63 -5.85 -1.78
C ARG A 59 5.61 -6.34 -2.83
N GLU A 60 5.28 -6.15 -4.11
CA GLU A 60 6.13 -6.49 -5.25
C GLU A 60 7.30 -5.53 -5.42
N LEU A 61 7.14 -4.27 -5.00
CA LEU A 61 8.25 -3.33 -4.98
C LEU A 61 9.33 -3.86 -4.02
N PRO A 62 10.60 -3.92 -4.45
CA PRO A 62 11.68 -4.25 -3.55
C PRO A 62 11.60 -3.27 -2.39
N ARG A 63 11.58 -3.79 -1.15
CA ARG A 63 11.66 -2.95 0.04
C ARG A 63 12.81 -1.98 -0.20
N LYS A 64 12.57 -0.67 -0.07
CA LYS A 64 13.66 0.33 -0.07
C LYS A 64 14.74 -0.27 0.80
N ARG A 65 15.93 -0.52 0.22
CA ARG A 65 17.06 -1.09 0.95
C ARG A 65 17.12 -0.31 2.26
N GLN A 66 16.98 -1.00 3.40
CA GLN A 66 17.35 -0.37 4.66
C GLN A 66 18.75 0.16 4.43
N LEU A 67 18.89 1.49 4.52
CA LEU A 67 20.19 2.12 4.30
C LEU A 67 21.11 1.54 5.36
N ASN A 68 22.16 0.83 4.95
CA ASN A 68 23.20 0.46 5.89
C ASN A 68 23.89 1.74 6.33
N LEU A 69 23.60 2.16 7.57
CA LEU A 69 24.18 3.35 8.16
C LEU A 69 25.54 3.05 8.82
N THR A 70 25.91 1.78 8.98
CA THR A 70 27.19 1.36 9.57
C THR A 70 28.35 2.06 8.87
N GLY A 71 29.25 2.64 9.67
CA GLY A 71 30.39 3.41 9.18
C GLY A 71 30.08 4.86 8.82
N ARG A 72 28.81 5.29 8.78
CA ARG A 72 28.47 6.70 8.52
C ARG A 72 28.67 7.55 9.77
N ARG A 73 29.17 8.78 9.57
CA ARG A 73 29.35 9.78 10.63
C ARG A 73 28.33 10.91 10.53
N TYR A 74 27.84 11.35 11.68
CA TYR A 74 26.94 12.48 11.85
C TYR A 74 27.55 13.40 12.92
N GLY A 75 28.32 14.39 12.47
CA GLY A 75 29.15 15.21 13.35
C GLY A 75 30.18 14.37 14.11
N ARG A 76 30.07 14.32 15.45
CA ARG A 76 30.97 13.55 16.32
C ARG A 76 30.54 12.08 16.51
N LEU A 77 29.39 11.67 15.98
CA LEU A 77 28.85 10.31 16.16
C LEU A 77 29.19 9.43 14.95
N LEU A 78 29.64 8.19 15.20
CA LEU A 78 29.86 7.14 14.20
C LEU A 78 28.86 6.01 14.43
N VAL A 79 28.16 5.59 13.39
CA VAL A 79 27.26 4.43 13.47
C VAL A 79 28.07 3.13 13.43
N LEU A 80 28.01 2.33 14.50
CA LEU A 80 28.78 1.08 14.62
C LEU A 80 28.09 -0.13 13.98
N GLY A 81 26.77 -0.11 13.88
CA GLY A 81 25.97 -1.22 13.37
C GLY A 81 24.63 -1.35 14.11
N PRO A 82 23.76 -2.28 13.69
CA PRO A 82 22.59 -2.65 14.47
C PRO A 82 23.02 -3.26 15.81
N ILE A 83 22.23 -3.02 16.85
CA ILE A 83 22.38 -3.74 18.12
C ILE A 83 21.68 -5.09 17.94
N VAL A 84 22.43 -6.17 18.16
CA VAL A 84 21.92 -7.54 18.07
C VAL A 84 21.94 -8.11 19.49
N GLU A 85 20.80 -8.64 19.95
CA GLU A 85 20.73 -9.36 21.22
C GLU A 85 21.53 -10.68 21.15
N PRO A 86 21.91 -11.27 22.30
CA PRO A 86 22.67 -12.53 22.33
C PRO A 86 21.97 -13.70 21.61
N ASP A 87 20.64 -13.64 21.47
CA ASP A 87 19.82 -14.62 20.76
C ASP A 87 19.73 -14.38 19.25
N GLY A 88 20.36 -13.31 18.75
CA GLY A 88 20.38 -12.92 17.34
C GLY A 88 19.21 -12.04 16.90
N SER A 89 18.32 -11.63 17.81
CA SER A 89 17.24 -10.70 17.49
C SER A 89 17.76 -9.26 17.34
N MET A 90 17.14 -8.47 16.44
CA MET A 90 17.39 -7.03 16.36
C MET A 90 16.44 -6.31 17.30
N LEU A 91 16.97 -5.40 18.11
CA LEU A 91 16.15 -4.51 18.95
C LEU A 91 15.39 -3.51 18.06
N ASP A 92 14.05 -3.52 18.15
CA ASP A 92 13.15 -2.58 17.47
C ASP A 92 13.11 -1.19 18.14
#